data_AF-A0A1S1LXS4-F1
#
_entry.id   AF-A0A1S1LXS4-F1
#
_cell.length_a   1.000
_cell.length_b   1.000
_cell.length_c   1.000
_cell.angle_alpha   90.00
_cell.angle_beta   90.00
_cell.angle_gamma   90.00
#
_symmetry.space_group_name_H-M   'P 1'
#
loop_
_entity.id
_entity.type
_entity.pdbx_description
1 polymer ?
#
loop_
_entity_poly.entity_id
_entity_poly.type
_entity_poly.pdbx_seq_one_letter_code
_entity_poly.pdbx_strand_id
1 'polypeptide(L)'
;MEAATGKQQVAATPSEIAKYLVDQGPGSHTVVGVDRAGDMAGHWFNAYYDGKKVWAVDGQTNEILGWPPDMDIPGHPVTNWDMGVPKE
;
A
#
# COMPACT_ATOMS: atom_id res chain seq x y z
N MET A 1 -8.43 -1.58 -8.84
CA MET A 1 -8.98 -0.98 -7.60
C MET A 1 -9.67 0.37 -7.77
N GLU A 2 -9.35 1.16 -8.80
CA GLU A 2 -9.91 2.52 -8.94
C GLU A 2 -11.44 2.61 -8.94
N ALA A 3 -12.11 1.67 -9.61
CA ALA A 3 -13.57 1.62 -9.64
C ALA A 3 -14.18 1.34 -8.26
N ALA A 4 -13.50 0.54 -7.43
CA ALA A 4 -13.97 0.16 -6.09
C ALA A 4 -13.75 1.27 -5.06
N THR A 5 -12.63 1.99 -5.15
CA THR A 5 -12.25 3.02 -4.17
C THR A 5 -12.66 4.44 -4.60
N GLY A 6 -12.96 4.65 -5.88
CA GLY A 6 -13.12 5.98 -6.46
C GLY A 6 -11.82 6.79 -6.50
N LYS A 7 -10.67 6.18 -6.20
CA LYS A 7 -9.33 6.79 -6.21
C LYS A 7 -8.56 6.40 -7.47
N GLN A 8 -7.67 7.26 -7.95
CA GLN A 8 -6.69 6.86 -8.96
C GLN A 8 -5.60 6.02 -8.29
N GLN A 9 -5.06 5.02 -8.99
CA GLN A 9 -3.86 4.29 -8.56
C GLN A 9 -2.63 4.88 -9.25
N VAL A 10 -1.63 5.22 -8.46
CA VAL A 10 -0.38 5.81 -8.95
C VAL A 10 0.79 4.98 -8.44
N ALA A 11 1.67 4.58 -9.36
CA ALA A 11 2.90 3.89 -9.04
C ALA A 11 3.76 4.73 -8.08
N ALA A 12 4.15 4.13 -6.97
CA ALA A 12 4.95 4.78 -5.92
C ALA A 12 5.72 3.72 -5.12
N THR A 13 7.00 3.97 -4.87
CA THR A 13 7.81 3.15 -3.99
C THR A 13 7.30 3.19 -2.54
N PRO A 14 7.63 2.20 -1.69
CA PRO A 14 7.18 2.23 -0.31
C PRO A 14 7.64 3.47 0.48
N SER A 15 8.79 4.03 0.14
CA SER A 15 9.29 5.28 0.73
C SER A 15 8.49 6.50 0.30
N GLU A 16 8.05 6.57 -0.96
CA GLU A 16 7.19 7.66 -1.47
C GLU A 16 5.79 7.60 -0.85
N ILE A 17 5.22 6.40 -0.72
CA ILE A 17 3.93 6.20 -0.03
C ILE A 17 4.03 6.65 1.42
N ALA A 18 5.08 6.22 2.15
CA ALA A 18 5.27 6.63 3.53
C ALA A 18 5.41 8.15 3.66
N LYS A 19 6.23 8.77 2.81
CA LYS A 19 6.40 10.22 2.78
C LYS A 19 5.08 10.93 2.51
N TYR A 20 4.32 10.49 1.51
CA TYR A 20 3.02 11.06 1.16
C TYR A 20 2.04 11.05 2.34
N LEU A 21 1.98 9.94 3.09
CA LEU A 21 1.14 9.85 4.28
C LEU A 21 1.63 10.77 5.40
N VAL A 22 2.94 10.80 5.67
CA VAL A 22 3.52 11.67 6.71
C VAL A 22 3.25 13.15 6.40
N ASP A 23 3.41 13.56 5.14
CA ASP A 23 3.19 14.95 4.70
C ASP A 23 1.71 15.38 4.89
N GLN A 24 0.76 14.44 4.90
CA GLN A 24 -0.66 14.71 5.17
C GLN A 24 -1.03 14.76 6.65
N GLY A 25 -0.12 14.31 7.53
CA GLY A 25 -0.30 14.34 8.98
C GLY A 25 -1.04 13.14 9.56
N PRO A 26 -1.13 13.07 10.90
CA PRO A 26 -1.69 11.92 11.62
C PRO A 26 -3.13 11.61 11.18
N GLY A 27 -3.43 10.33 10.99
CA GLY A 27 -4.75 9.90 10.50
C GLY A 27 -4.79 9.62 8.99
N SER A 28 -3.80 10.09 8.24
CA SER A 28 -3.72 9.86 6.80
C SER A 28 -3.58 8.37 6.48
N HIS A 29 -4.22 7.97 5.38
CA HIS A 29 -4.23 6.58 4.94
C HIS A 29 -4.48 6.49 3.45
N THR A 30 -4.04 5.37 2.87
CA THR A 30 -4.32 5.03 1.47
C THR A 30 -4.48 3.53 1.29
N VAL A 31 -5.12 3.13 0.19
CA VAL A 31 -5.10 1.75 -0.29
C VAL A 31 -3.82 1.56 -1.10
N VAL A 32 -3.08 0.50 -0.79
CA VAL A 32 -1.84 0.13 -1.44
C VAL A 32 -2.05 -1.14 -2.24
N GLY A 33 -1.54 -1.14 -3.47
CA GLY A 33 -1.46 -2.33 -4.33
C GLY A 33 -0.03 -2.80 -4.48
N VAL A 34 0.16 -4.11 -4.56
CA VAL A 34 1.43 -4.72 -4.97
C VAL A 34 1.21 -5.69 -6.12
N ASP A 35 2.08 -5.61 -7.12
CA ASP A 35 2.18 -6.61 -8.19
C ASP A 35 3.31 -7.58 -7.87
N ARG A 36 3.17 -8.84 -8.26
CA ARG A 36 4.20 -9.87 -8.09
C ARG A 36 4.66 -10.41 -9.43
N ALA A 37 5.90 -10.90 -9.47
CA ALA A 37 6.46 -11.50 -10.67
C ALA A 37 5.73 -12.80 -11.09
N GLY A 38 5.69 -13.04 -12.40
CA GLY A 38 5.00 -14.19 -13.00
C GLY A 38 3.48 -14.02 -13.01
N ASP A 39 2.76 -15.15 -13.02
CA ASP A 39 1.28 -15.16 -13.04
C ASP A 39 0.66 -15.14 -11.62
N MET A 40 1.45 -14.77 -10.61
CA MET A 40 0.99 -14.74 -9.22
C MET A 40 0.08 -13.53 -8.98
N ALA A 41 -1.01 -13.74 -8.24
CA ALA A 41 -1.89 -12.65 -7.88
C ALA A 41 -1.17 -11.57 -7.06
N GLY A 42 -1.46 -10.31 -7.38
CA GLY A 42 -1.08 -9.16 -6.55
C GLY A 42 -1.80 -9.16 -5.20
N HIS A 43 -1.61 -8.09 -4.43
CA HIS A 43 -2.29 -7.94 -3.13
C HIS A 43 -2.71 -6.50 -2.87
N TRP A 44 -3.77 -6.33 -2.09
CA TRP A 44 -4.31 -5.02 -1.72
C TRP A 44 -4.53 -4.92 -0.23
N PHE A 45 -4.09 -3.82 0.37
CA PHE A 45 -4.21 -3.55 1.80
C PHE A 45 -4.21 -2.04 2.08
N ASN A 46 -4.35 -1.64 3.33
CA ASN A 46 -4.32 -0.23 3.71
C ASN A 46 -2.97 0.15 4.33
N ALA A 47 -2.45 1.33 3.98
CA ALA A 47 -1.38 1.97 4.72
C ALA A 47 -1.94 3.12 5.56
N TYR A 48 -1.48 3.27 6.79
CA TYR A 48 -1.99 4.24 7.76
C TYR A 48 -0.86 4.89 8.56
N TYR A 49 -0.88 6.22 8.70
CA TYR A 49 0.07 6.96 9.53
C TYR A 49 -0.56 7.36 10.88
N ASP A 50 -0.01 6.82 11.98
CA ASP A 50 -0.54 7.04 13.33
C ASP A 50 -0.03 8.33 14.01
N GLY A 51 0.74 9.15 13.29
CA GLY A 51 1.42 10.33 13.81
C GLY A 51 2.84 10.07 14.34
N LYS A 52 3.29 8.82 14.35
CA LYS A 52 4.67 8.41 14.70
C LYS A 52 5.29 7.52 13.65
N LYS A 53 4.52 6.58 13.09
CA LYS A 53 4.97 5.61 12.08
C LYS A 53 3.84 5.24 11.14
N VAL A 54 4.25 4.76 9.96
CA VAL A 54 3.35 4.17 8.98
C VAL A 54 3.20 2.69 9.30
N TRP A 55 1.98 2.19 9.13
CA TRP A 55 1.59 0.81 9.35
C TRP A 55 0.91 0.26 8.10
N ALA A 56 1.13 -1.01 7.82
CA ALA A 56 0.30 -1.77 6.91
C ALA A 56 -0.83 -2.45 7.72
N VAL A 57 -2.05 -2.35 7.23
CA VAL A 57 -3.25 -2.97 7.80
C VAL A 57 -3.83 -3.89 6.74
N ASP A 58 -3.67 -5.19 6.95
CA ASP A 58 -4.07 -6.23 6.01
C ASP A 58 -5.42 -6.84 6.43
N GLY A 59 -6.46 -6.52 5.66
CA GLY A 59 -7.80 -7.03 5.91
C GLY A 59 -8.00 -8.51 5.55
N GLN A 60 -7.12 -9.10 4.74
CA GLN A 60 -7.20 -10.51 4.36
C GLN A 60 -6.66 -11.42 5.47
N THR A 61 -5.58 -11.01 6.14
CA THR A 61 -4.96 -11.78 7.22
C THR A 61 -5.34 -11.29 8.62
N ASN A 62 -6.01 -10.13 8.73
CA ASN A 62 -6.33 -9.46 9.98
C ASN A 62 -5.08 -9.08 10.80
N GLU A 63 -4.02 -8.65 10.11
CA GLU A 63 -2.74 -8.26 10.70
C GLU A 63 -2.46 -6.76 10.56
N ILE A 64 -1.70 -6.22 11.53
CA ILE A 64 -1.10 -4.90 11.47
C ILE A 64 0.42 -5.09 11.48
N LEU A 65 1.07 -4.70 10.39
CA LEU A 65 2.48 -4.95 10.13
C LEU A 65 3.26 -3.64 10.08
N GLY A 66 4.54 -3.68 10.46
CA GLY A 66 5.44 -2.54 10.30
C GLY A 66 5.64 -2.18 8.82
N TRP A 67 5.86 -0.90 8.53
CA TRP A 67 6.04 -0.43 7.16
C TRP A 67 7.53 -0.41 6.72
N PRO A 68 7.86 -0.82 5.48
CA PRO A 68 6.97 -1.57 4.58
C PRO A 68 6.84 -3.04 5.02
N PRO A 69 5.68 -3.66 4.82
CA PRO A 69 5.56 -5.09 5.07
C PRO A 69 6.31 -5.89 4.00
N ASP A 70 6.78 -7.08 4.38
CA ASP A 70 7.23 -8.07 3.40
C ASP A 70 6.00 -8.66 2.70
N MET A 71 5.94 -8.47 1.39
CA MET A 71 4.83 -8.89 0.54
C MET A 71 5.28 -9.89 -0.54
N ASP A 72 6.54 -10.31 -0.49
CA ASP A 72 7.08 -11.33 -1.38
C ASP A 72 6.44 -12.68 -1.08
N ILE A 73 6.27 -13.48 -2.13
CA ILE A 73 5.95 -14.91 -2.01
C ILE A 73 7.15 -15.67 -2.59
N PRO A 74 7.54 -16.84 -2.05
CA PRO A 74 8.66 -17.61 -2.59
C PRO A 74 8.54 -17.84 -4.10
N GLY A 75 9.51 -17.34 -4.87
CA GLY A 75 9.53 -17.41 -6.34
C GLY A 75 8.75 -16.29 -7.06
N HIS A 76 8.06 -15.43 -6.32
CA HIS A 76 7.19 -14.37 -6.82
C HIS A 76 7.44 -13.07 -6.02
N PRO A 77 8.61 -12.43 -6.18
CA PRO A 77 8.90 -11.16 -5.52
C PRO A 77 7.94 -10.07 -5.99
N VAL A 78 7.72 -9.06 -5.15
CA VAL A 78 7.00 -7.85 -5.53
C VAL A 78 7.81 -7.09 -6.57
N THR A 79 7.13 -6.69 -7.65
CA THR A 79 7.74 -5.93 -8.75
C THR A 79 7.34 -4.47 -8.71
N ASN A 80 6.09 -4.17 -8.36
CA ASN A 80 5.55 -2.81 -8.33
C ASN A 80 4.73 -2.56 -7.07
N TRP A 81 4.63 -1.27 -6.72
CA TRP A 81 3.79 -0.75 -5.67
C TRP A 81 2.98 0.42 -6.22
N ASP A 82 1.71 0.48 -5.85
CA ASP A 82 0.80 1.58 -6.18
C ASP A 82 0.16 2.14 -4.91
N MET A 83 -0.15 3.44 -4.90
CA MET A 83 -1.02 4.05 -3.90
C MET A 83 -2.26 4.70 -4.50
N GLY A 84 -3.34 4.63 -3.74
CA GLY A 84 -4.59 5.32 -4.03
C GLY A 84 -4.49 6.81 -3.71
N VAL A 85 -4.76 7.67 -4.69
CA VAL A 85 -4.82 9.13 -4.52
C VAL A 85 -6.17 9.69 -5.00
N PRO A 86 -6.61 10.87 -4.50
CA PRO A 86 -7.76 11.56 -5.08
C PRO A 86 -7.61 11.71 -6.59
N LYS A 87 -8.73 11.60 -7.33
CA LYS A 87 -8.76 11.92 -8.76
C LYS A 87 -8.64 13.44 -8.93
N GLU A 88 -7.92 13.87 -9.96
CA GLU A 88 -7.93 15.26 -10.44
C GLU A 88 -9.29 15.66 -11.01
#